data_AF-A0A840SJW5-F1
#
_entry.id   AF-A0A840SJW5-F1
#
_cell.length_a   1.000
_cell.length_b   1.000
_cell.length_c   1.000
_cell.angle_alpha   90.00
_cell.angle_beta   90.00
_cell.angle_gamma   90.00
#
_symmetry.space_group_name_H-M   'P 1'
#
loop_
_entity.id
_entity.type
_entity.pdbx_description
1 polymer ?
#
loop_
_entity_poly.entity_id
_entity_poly.type
_entity_poly.pdbx_seq_one_letter_code
_entity_poly.pdbx_strand_id
1 'polypeptide(L)'
;MTTTIFTKSVITDGYDPIFSFAESGDMLIVRAGVTLANQGDWAVDGRGEGELRDLTAHINGTVSAPGWAAVDAFTASIDLTVGATGRLESTGAMAFEASYGSSLANHGVLHAGRGFGVVLTDVTDATVQNWGTIFGEVGAIEFVPDRFPGSAATVVNHGTLEAGGGSDDGVLGSGQNQAVYSQVETTTIVNAGTIHAADRVGAGVMIVDGSASIQNTGTIGSSRYWGVIGEGAASLDIGNDGTISGARGALSLSRGADSVTNDGLLEGGVLLGGGNDVYHGELGRVTGPVWGNSGRDLLAGGNSADVLGGGSGNDTLLGGGGADTLTGAGGADRMVGGAGADVFRFAVASDAAGDRIIGAAGVVAFAGAGVAGGDRVDVSAIDADTAAAGQQHFSFGTTRGVGDLWAMDVGDVTHIRGNTTGGGGPEFDLAIHDGAGVTASDYAAIDFIL
;
A
#
# COMPACT_ATOMS: atom_id res chain seq x y z
N MET A 1 -39.14 -16.02 -16.89
CA MET A 1 -39.75 -17.11 -16.08
C MET A 1 -38.69 -17.51 -15.08
N THR A 2 -38.81 -17.09 -13.83
CA THR A 2 -37.86 -17.43 -12.76
C THR A 2 -38.26 -18.79 -12.20
N THR A 3 -37.49 -19.82 -12.49
CA THR A 3 -37.70 -21.16 -11.90
C THR A 3 -36.83 -21.24 -10.66
N THR A 4 -37.44 -21.20 -9.47
CA THR A 4 -36.74 -21.41 -8.21
C THR A 4 -36.80 -22.89 -7.84
N ILE A 5 -35.64 -23.55 -7.75
CA ILE A 5 -35.55 -24.97 -7.40
C ILE A 5 -35.16 -25.07 -5.92
N PHE A 6 -36.03 -25.67 -5.10
CA PHE A 6 -35.80 -25.95 -3.68
C PHE A 6 -35.78 -27.47 -3.46
N THR A 7 -34.64 -28.16 -3.53
CA THR A 7 -34.60 -29.59 -3.14
C THR A 7 -33.30 -30.05 -2.51
N LYS A 8 -33.46 -30.96 -1.53
CA LYS A 8 -32.43 -31.67 -0.74
C LYS A 8 -32.04 -33.02 -1.39
N SER A 9 -32.00 -33.10 -2.72
CA SER A 9 -31.92 -34.38 -3.40
C SER A 9 -30.73 -34.41 -4.34
N VAL A 10 -29.86 -35.41 -4.16
CA VAL A 10 -29.02 -35.94 -5.24
C VAL A 10 -29.94 -36.18 -6.43
N ILE A 11 -29.81 -35.38 -7.50
CA ILE A 11 -30.55 -35.60 -8.74
C ILE A 11 -29.79 -36.68 -9.51
N THR A 12 -30.11 -37.94 -9.24
CA THR A 12 -29.89 -39.02 -10.20
C THR A 12 -31.26 -39.63 -10.48
N ASP A 13 -31.71 -39.58 -11.72
CA ASP A 13 -32.83 -40.38 -12.19
C ASP A 13 -32.49 -40.97 -13.55
N GLY A 14 -32.66 -42.28 -13.66
CA GLY A 14 -32.53 -42.98 -14.93
C GLY A 14 -33.53 -42.39 -15.92
N TYR A 15 -32.97 -41.95 -17.05
CA TYR A 15 -33.61 -41.75 -18.35
C TYR A 15 -34.15 -40.38 -18.78
N ASP A 16 -34.08 -39.29 -18.01
CA ASP A 16 -34.00 -37.91 -18.59
C ASP A 16 -33.85 -36.81 -17.50
N PRO A 17 -32.74 -36.05 -17.46
CA PRO A 17 -32.54 -35.00 -16.45
C PRO A 17 -32.84 -33.56 -16.93
N ILE A 18 -33.29 -32.71 -15.99
CA ILE A 18 -33.39 -31.24 -16.13
C ILE A 18 -31.99 -30.57 -16.21
N PHE A 19 -30.93 -31.32 -15.87
CA PHE A 19 -29.51 -30.99 -16.05
C PHE A 19 -28.86 -32.04 -16.96
N SER A 20 -28.36 -31.68 -18.14
CA SER A 20 -27.63 -32.64 -18.97
C SER A 20 -26.15 -32.69 -18.56
N PHE A 21 -25.72 -33.81 -17.98
CA PHE A 21 -24.31 -34.19 -17.98
C PHE A 21 -24.00 -34.79 -19.35
N ALA A 22 -23.08 -34.20 -20.10
CA ALA A 22 -22.62 -34.78 -21.35
C ALA A 22 -21.79 -36.04 -21.05
N GLU A 23 -22.04 -37.15 -21.74
CA GLU A 23 -21.35 -38.45 -21.56
C GLU A 23 -19.85 -38.45 -21.95
N SER A 24 -19.20 -37.30 -22.02
CA SER A 24 -17.75 -37.19 -22.14
C SER A 24 -17.25 -35.88 -21.52
N GLY A 25 -17.00 -35.90 -20.20
CA GLY A 25 -16.36 -34.81 -19.45
C GLY A 25 -17.34 -33.89 -18.73
N ASP A 26 -17.57 -34.18 -17.45
CA ASP A 26 -17.69 -33.27 -16.31
C ASP A 26 -18.09 -31.80 -16.59
N MET A 27 -19.37 -31.53 -16.86
CA MET A 27 -19.90 -30.17 -17.07
C MET A 27 -21.26 -30.00 -16.40
N LEU A 28 -21.43 -28.96 -15.58
CA LEU A 28 -22.74 -28.48 -15.08
C LEU A 28 -23.10 -27.22 -15.88
N ILE A 29 -24.15 -27.26 -16.70
CA ILE A 29 -24.65 -26.09 -17.45
C ILE A 29 -25.91 -25.57 -16.75
N VAL A 30 -25.86 -24.35 -16.20
CA VAL A 30 -27.04 -23.62 -15.71
C VAL A 30 -27.46 -22.59 -16.75
N ARG A 31 -28.76 -22.55 -17.09
CA ARG A 31 -29.32 -21.62 -18.07
C ARG A 31 -29.70 -20.29 -17.41
N ALA A 32 -29.68 -19.22 -18.20
CA ALA A 32 -30.05 -17.88 -17.77
C ALA A 32 -31.41 -17.79 -17.05
N GLY A 33 -31.43 -17.07 -15.92
CA GLY A 33 -32.62 -16.81 -15.11
C GLY A 33 -33.00 -17.93 -14.14
N VAL A 34 -32.08 -18.84 -13.83
CA VAL A 34 -32.27 -19.91 -12.84
C VAL A 34 -31.72 -19.45 -11.48
N THR A 35 -32.57 -19.48 -10.45
CA THR A 35 -32.15 -19.28 -9.07
C THR A 35 -31.90 -20.63 -8.42
N LEU A 36 -30.65 -20.91 -8.05
CA LEU A 36 -30.30 -22.08 -7.25
C LEU A 36 -30.33 -21.71 -5.76
N ALA A 37 -31.21 -22.33 -4.98
CA ALA A 37 -31.29 -22.11 -3.53
C ALA A 37 -30.96 -23.43 -2.80
N ASN A 38 -29.82 -23.47 -2.12
CA ASN A 38 -29.41 -24.63 -1.34
C ASN A 38 -29.67 -24.42 0.16
N GLN A 39 -30.38 -25.37 0.80
CA GLN A 39 -30.60 -25.42 2.26
C GLN A 39 -29.96 -26.66 2.93
N GLY A 40 -29.06 -27.39 2.25
CA GLY A 40 -28.36 -28.58 2.76
C GLY A 40 -26.97 -28.77 2.12
N ASP A 41 -26.36 -29.94 2.30
CA ASP A 41 -25.02 -30.20 1.73
C ASP A 41 -25.11 -30.74 0.29
N TRP A 42 -24.35 -30.15 -0.64
CA TRP A 42 -24.16 -30.59 -2.03
C TRP A 42 -22.70 -31.05 -2.21
N ALA A 43 -22.51 -32.15 -2.93
CA ALA A 43 -21.19 -32.55 -3.45
C ALA A 43 -21.27 -32.52 -4.98
N VAL A 44 -20.37 -31.78 -5.62
CA VAL A 44 -20.18 -31.81 -7.07
C VAL A 44 -19.07 -32.81 -7.33
N ASP A 45 -19.36 -33.92 -8.03
CA ASP A 45 -18.37 -34.96 -8.36
C ASP A 45 -17.91 -34.76 -9.81
N GLY A 46 -16.65 -34.39 -10.02
CA GLY A 46 -16.07 -34.14 -11.36
C GLY A 46 -14.63 -33.64 -11.27
N ARG A 47 -13.79 -33.97 -12.27
CA ARG A 47 -12.39 -33.53 -12.39
C ARG A 47 -12.18 -32.54 -13.55
N GLY A 48 -13.24 -31.94 -14.09
CA GLY A 48 -13.20 -31.06 -15.27
C GLY A 48 -13.71 -29.64 -15.01
N GLU A 49 -13.34 -28.72 -15.91
CA GLU A 49 -13.77 -27.31 -15.97
C GLU A 49 -15.26 -27.23 -16.33
N GLY A 50 -16.08 -26.55 -15.52
CA GLY A 50 -17.52 -26.37 -15.76
C GLY A 50 -17.88 -24.96 -16.21
N GLU A 51 -18.90 -24.82 -17.06
CA GLU A 51 -19.37 -23.53 -17.59
C GLU A 51 -20.79 -23.21 -17.07
N LEU A 52 -20.96 -22.18 -16.21
CA LEU A 52 -22.27 -21.67 -15.76
C LEU A 52 -22.48 -20.23 -16.26
N ARG A 53 -23.59 -19.98 -16.96
CA ARG A 53 -23.95 -18.63 -17.43
C ARG A 53 -25.19 -18.09 -16.70
N ASP A 54 -25.19 -16.80 -16.37
CA ASP A 54 -26.32 -16.02 -15.83
C ASP A 54 -26.91 -16.66 -14.55
N LEU A 55 -26.01 -16.93 -13.61
CA LEU A 55 -26.32 -17.66 -12.38
C LEU A 55 -26.64 -16.70 -11.23
N THR A 56 -27.86 -16.80 -10.70
CA THR A 56 -28.16 -16.32 -9.34
C THR A 56 -28.17 -17.52 -8.40
N ALA A 57 -27.24 -17.58 -7.45
CA ALA A 57 -27.14 -18.68 -6.50
C ALA A 57 -27.18 -18.17 -5.05
N HIS A 58 -27.96 -18.86 -4.22
CA HIS A 58 -28.02 -18.63 -2.77
C HIS A 58 -27.69 -19.92 -2.02
N ILE A 59 -26.57 -19.93 -1.31
CA ILE A 59 -26.02 -21.10 -0.62
C ILE A 59 -26.16 -20.91 0.90
N ASN A 60 -27.01 -21.71 1.55
CA ASN A 60 -27.15 -21.73 3.02
C ASN A 60 -26.66 -23.05 3.68
N GLY A 61 -26.12 -23.99 2.91
CA GLY A 61 -25.49 -25.23 3.38
C GLY A 61 -24.09 -25.43 2.80
N THR A 62 -23.50 -26.63 2.89
CA THR A 62 -22.16 -26.88 2.36
C THR A 62 -22.22 -27.24 0.87
N VAL A 63 -21.33 -26.70 0.04
CA VAL A 63 -21.10 -27.16 -1.34
C VAL A 63 -19.63 -27.52 -1.43
N SER A 64 -19.31 -28.77 -1.76
CA SER A 64 -17.92 -29.24 -1.88
C SER A 64 -17.62 -29.78 -3.27
N ALA A 65 -16.51 -29.37 -3.86
CA ALA A 65 -16.02 -29.88 -5.16
C ALA A 65 -14.57 -30.41 -5.04
N PRO A 66 -14.24 -31.60 -5.58
CA PRO A 66 -12.87 -32.07 -5.71
C PRO A 66 -12.21 -31.50 -6.97
N GLY A 67 -11.01 -30.92 -6.87
CA GLY A 67 -10.26 -30.42 -8.02
C GLY A 67 -10.53 -28.95 -8.36
N TRP A 68 -10.30 -28.54 -9.62
CA TRP A 68 -10.56 -27.18 -10.06
C TRP A 68 -12.06 -26.98 -10.26
N ALA A 69 -12.64 -26.00 -9.57
CA ALA A 69 -14.00 -25.57 -9.83
C ALA A 69 -13.92 -24.27 -10.66
N ALA A 70 -13.92 -24.42 -11.98
CA ALA A 70 -14.18 -23.30 -12.88
C ALA A 70 -15.70 -23.12 -12.98
N VAL A 71 -16.15 -21.88 -12.83
CA VAL A 71 -17.45 -21.41 -13.28
C VAL A 71 -17.17 -20.48 -14.45
N ASP A 72 -17.06 -21.03 -15.67
CA ASP A 72 -16.94 -20.24 -16.90
C ASP A 72 -18.30 -19.63 -17.25
N ALA A 73 -18.34 -18.32 -17.47
CA ALA A 73 -19.56 -17.59 -17.79
C ALA A 73 -19.26 -16.62 -18.94
N PHE A 74 -19.06 -17.17 -20.14
CA PHE A 74 -19.09 -16.35 -21.34
C PHE A 74 -20.44 -15.60 -21.41
N THR A 75 -20.37 -14.27 -21.22
CA THR A 75 -21.40 -13.23 -21.42
C THR A 75 -22.48 -13.03 -20.33
N ALA A 76 -22.20 -13.27 -19.05
CA ALA A 76 -23.20 -13.19 -17.99
C ALA A 76 -22.71 -12.64 -16.63
N SER A 77 -23.61 -11.97 -15.90
CA SER A 77 -23.39 -11.53 -14.52
C SER A 77 -23.57 -12.70 -13.54
N ILE A 78 -22.65 -12.87 -12.58
CA ILE A 78 -22.82 -13.81 -11.47
C ILE A 78 -23.29 -13.04 -10.23
N ASP A 79 -24.45 -13.42 -9.69
CA ASP A 79 -24.96 -12.99 -8.39
C ASP A 79 -24.91 -14.17 -7.41
N LEU A 80 -23.83 -14.27 -6.63
CA LEU A 80 -23.64 -15.34 -5.64
C LEU A 80 -23.82 -14.80 -4.23
N THR A 81 -24.72 -15.40 -3.46
CA THR A 81 -24.85 -15.15 -2.02
C THR A 81 -24.55 -16.42 -1.22
N VAL A 82 -23.55 -16.37 -0.35
CA VAL A 82 -23.30 -17.42 0.65
C VAL A 82 -23.81 -16.93 2.00
N GLY A 83 -24.85 -17.55 2.54
CA GLY A 83 -25.42 -17.17 3.83
C GLY A 83 -24.50 -17.52 5.00
N ALA A 84 -24.84 -17.06 6.20
CA ALA A 84 -23.99 -17.22 7.39
C ALA A 84 -23.67 -18.68 7.78
N THR A 85 -24.54 -19.62 7.40
CA THR A 85 -24.32 -21.07 7.57
C THR A 85 -23.83 -21.75 6.29
N GLY A 86 -23.76 -21.01 5.19
CA GLY A 86 -23.29 -21.50 3.91
C GLY A 86 -21.77 -21.67 3.91
N ARG A 87 -21.32 -22.74 3.26
CA ARG A 87 -19.90 -23.02 3.08
C ARG A 87 -19.68 -23.53 1.66
N LEU A 88 -18.85 -22.85 0.87
CA LEU A 88 -18.40 -23.34 -0.43
C LEU A 88 -16.93 -23.72 -0.30
N GLU A 89 -16.62 -24.98 -0.56
CA GLU A 89 -15.27 -25.52 -0.50
C GLU A 89 -14.85 -26.15 -1.81
N SER A 90 -13.62 -25.88 -2.21
CA SER A 90 -12.94 -26.59 -3.29
C SER A 90 -11.63 -27.13 -2.76
N THR A 91 -11.22 -28.33 -3.18
CA THR A 91 -9.84 -28.79 -2.94
C THR A 91 -8.84 -28.18 -3.91
N GLY A 92 -9.32 -27.51 -4.98
CA GLY A 92 -8.53 -26.69 -5.90
C GLY A 92 -8.90 -25.20 -5.82
N ALA A 93 -8.60 -24.44 -6.88
CA ALA A 93 -8.99 -23.05 -7.01
C ALA A 93 -10.50 -22.91 -7.29
N MET A 94 -11.07 -21.75 -6.91
CA MET A 94 -12.43 -21.35 -7.29
C MET A 94 -12.34 -20.12 -8.21
N ALA A 95 -12.62 -20.32 -9.49
CA ALA A 95 -12.66 -19.25 -10.48
C ALA A 95 -14.11 -18.94 -10.86
N PHE A 96 -14.44 -17.65 -10.84
CA PHE A 96 -15.71 -17.09 -11.27
C PHE A 96 -15.43 -16.17 -12.46
N GLU A 97 -15.67 -16.64 -13.67
CA GLU A 97 -15.61 -15.74 -14.82
C GLU A 97 -16.80 -14.77 -14.73
N ALA A 98 -16.52 -13.47 -14.63
CA ALA A 98 -17.49 -12.49 -14.16
C ALA A 98 -17.57 -11.34 -15.15
N SER A 99 -18.46 -11.45 -16.12
CA SER A 99 -18.70 -10.36 -17.08
C SER A 99 -19.76 -9.38 -16.54
N TYR A 100 -19.58 -8.08 -16.85
CA TYR A 100 -20.49 -6.95 -16.61
C TYR A 100 -21.34 -6.97 -15.31
N GLY A 101 -20.92 -6.23 -14.28
CA GLY A 101 -21.78 -5.95 -13.12
C GLY A 101 -21.94 -7.09 -12.12
N SER A 102 -21.05 -8.08 -12.16
CA SER A 102 -21.13 -9.27 -11.29
C SER A 102 -20.96 -8.91 -9.81
N SER A 103 -21.73 -9.58 -8.94
CA SER A 103 -21.72 -9.35 -7.49
C SER A 103 -21.59 -10.65 -6.69
N LEU A 104 -20.63 -10.67 -5.76
CA LEU A 104 -20.47 -11.72 -4.77
C LEU A 104 -20.77 -11.16 -3.38
N ALA A 105 -21.73 -11.76 -2.67
CA ALA A 105 -22.03 -11.45 -1.27
C ALA A 105 -21.74 -12.68 -0.38
N ASN A 106 -20.65 -12.65 0.39
CA ASN A 106 -20.29 -13.73 1.30
C ASN A 106 -20.57 -13.36 2.76
N HIS A 107 -21.42 -14.13 3.43
CA HIS A 107 -21.62 -14.08 4.89
C HIS A 107 -21.12 -15.34 5.59
N GLY A 108 -20.76 -16.39 4.84
CA GLY A 108 -20.36 -17.70 5.35
C GLY A 108 -18.87 -17.96 5.14
N VAL A 109 -18.53 -19.12 4.58
CA VAL A 109 -17.13 -19.44 4.26
C VAL A 109 -16.96 -19.84 2.81
N LEU A 110 -16.03 -19.17 2.12
CA LEU A 110 -15.45 -19.58 0.85
C LEU A 110 -14.03 -20.09 1.11
N HIS A 111 -13.77 -21.35 0.77
CA HIS A 111 -12.48 -22.00 1.04
C HIS A 111 -11.94 -22.70 -0.20
N ALA A 112 -10.85 -22.17 -0.78
CA ALA A 112 -10.11 -22.83 -1.84
C ALA A 112 -8.86 -23.51 -1.26
N GLY A 113 -8.76 -24.82 -1.44
CA GLY A 113 -7.66 -25.65 -0.96
C GLY A 113 -6.39 -25.55 -1.79
N ARG A 114 -6.45 -24.92 -2.98
CA ARG A 114 -5.31 -24.49 -3.82
C ARG A 114 -5.66 -23.20 -4.55
N GLY A 115 -4.67 -22.41 -4.95
CA GLY A 115 -4.93 -21.20 -5.75
C GLY A 115 -5.69 -20.11 -4.99
N PHE A 116 -6.39 -19.24 -5.72
CA PHE A 116 -7.17 -18.17 -5.13
C PHE A 116 -8.54 -18.63 -4.60
N GLY A 117 -8.99 -17.99 -3.52
CA GLY A 117 -10.32 -18.18 -2.95
C GLY A 117 -11.42 -17.74 -3.90
N VAL A 118 -11.22 -16.63 -4.61
CA VAL A 118 -12.12 -16.10 -5.64
C VAL A 118 -11.25 -15.49 -6.74
N VAL A 119 -11.43 -15.93 -7.98
CA VAL A 119 -10.86 -15.25 -9.16
C VAL A 119 -12.01 -14.67 -9.96
N LEU A 120 -11.92 -13.39 -10.34
CA LEU A 120 -12.83 -12.75 -11.28
C LEU A 120 -12.09 -12.37 -12.56
N THR A 121 -12.50 -12.93 -13.69
CA THR A 121 -11.92 -12.63 -15.02
C THR A 121 -12.89 -11.82 -15.89
N ASP A 122 -12.34 -11.13 -16.90
CA ASP A 122 -13.06 -10.22 -17.80
C ASP A 122 -13.87 -9.13 -17.07
N VAL A 123 -13.24 -8.56 -16.03
CA VAL A 123 -13.87 -7.60 -15.14
C VAL A 123 -14.12 -6.27 -15.86
N THR A 124 -15.39 -5.86 -15.93
CA THR A 124 -15.80 -4.49 -16.34
C THR A 124 -16.32 -3.66 -15.16
N ASP A 125 -17.06 -4.29 -14.24
CA ASP A 125 -17.56 -3.69 -12.99
C ASP A 125 -17.94 -4.83 -12.04
N ALA A 126 -17.01 -5.29 -11.21
CA ALA A 126 -17.24 -6.43 -10.32
C ALA A 126 -17.22 -6.00 -8.86
N THR A 127 -18.14 -6.53 -8.05
CA THR A 127 -18.22 -6.19 -6.62
C THR A 127 -18.16 -7.44 -5.75
N VAL A 128 -17.23 -7.48 -4.79
CA VAL A 128 -17.17 -8.50 -3.73
C VAL A 128 -17.50 -7.86 -2.38
N GLN A 129 -18.60 -8.28 -1.76
CA GLN A 129 -19.00 -7.91 -0.40
C GLN A 129 -18.78 -9.10 0.53
N ASN A 130 -17.90 -8.95 1.51
CA ASN A 130 -17.53 -10.02 2.41
C ASN A 130 -17.78 -9.65 3.88
N TRP A 131 -18.69 -10.36 4.55
CA TRP A 131 -18.88 -10.39 6.00
C TRP A 131 -18.41 -11.71 6.63
N GLY A 132 -18.11 -12.71 5.80
CA GLY A 132 -17.65 -14.03 6.23
C GLY A 132 -16.14 -14.21 6.08
N THR A 133 -15.72 -15.44 5.78
CA THR A 133 -14.31 -15.75 5.48
C THR A 133 -14.17 -16.14 4.02
N ILE A 134 -13.20 -15.54 3.34
CA ILE A 134 -12.68 -15.99 2.04
C ILE A 134 -11.23 -16.38 2.25
N PHE A 135 -10.93 -17.64 2.00
CA PHE A 135 -9.57 -18.17 2.10
C PHE A 135 -9.18 -18.80 0.76
N GLY A 136 -7.96 -18.52 0.32
CA GLY A 136 -7.28 -19.31 -0.68
C GLY A 136 -5.83 -19.57 -0.30
N GLU A 137 -5.29 -20.69 -0.76
CA GLU A 137 -3.91 -21.07 -0.48
C GLU A 137 -2.90 -20.09 -1.06
N VAL A 138 -3.16 -19.58 -2.27
CA VAL A 138 -2.34 -18.59 -2.97
C VAL A 138 -2.82 -17.19 -2.61
N GLY A 139 -4.10 -16.88 -2.82
CA GLY A 139 -4.66 -15.58 -2.46
C GLY A 139 -6.15 -15.65 -2.12
N ALA A 140 -6.72 -14.60 -1.53
CA ALA A 140 -8.15 -14.62 -1.23
C ALA A 140 -8.98 -14.18 -2.45
N ILE A 141 -8.58 -13.08 -3.10
CA ILE A 141 -9.27 -12.51 -4.26
C ILE A 141 -8.26 -12.11 -5.34
N GLU A 142 -8.55 -12.46 -6.59
CA GLU A 142 -7.86 -11.96 -7.79
C GLU A 142 -8.86 -11.32 -8.76
N PHE A 143 -8.52 -10.13 -9.29
CA PHE A 143 -9.20 -9.51 -10.42
C PHE A 143 -8.30 -9.49 -11.65
N VAL A 144 -8.80 -10.06 -12.74
CA VAL A 144 -8.16 -10.07 -14.06
C VAL A 144 -8.98 -9.21 -15.02
N PRO A 145 -8.37 -8.21 -15.69
CA PRO A 145 -9.08 -7.28 -16.54
C PRO A 145 -9.64 -7.95 -17.79
N ASP A 146 -10.70 -7.35 -18.34
CA ASP A 146 -11.15 -7.58 -19.72
C ASP A 146 -10.11 -7.04 -20.72
N ARG A 147 -10.17 -7.52 -21.96
CA ARG A 147 -9.39 -7.00 -23.09
C ARG A 147 -9.84 -5.61 -23.54
N PHE A 148 -10.93 -5.08 -22.98
CA PHE A 148 -11.51 -3.77 -23.30
C PHE A 148 -11.24 -2.75 -22.18
N PRO A 149 -11.09 -1.46 -22.53
CA PRO A 149 -10.87 -0.41 -21.55
C PRO A 149 -12.10 -0.19 -20.66
N GLY A 150 -11.88 0.27 -19.43
CA GLY A 150 -12.91 0.57 -18.44
C GLY A 150 -13.14 -0.53 -17.39
N SER A 151 -12.15 -1.39 -17.12
CA SER A 151 -12.27 -2.45 -16.10
C SER A 151 -12.27 -1.87 -14.68
N ALA A 152 -13.33 -2.17 -13.91
CA ALA A 152 -13.48 -1.71 -12.54
C ALA A 152 -13.81 -2.86 -11.56
N ALA A 153 -13.22 -2.81 -10.37
CA ALA A 153 -13.45 -3.77 -9.31
C ALA A 153 -13.64 -3.08 -7.95
N THR A 154 -14.58 -3.59 -7.15
CA THR A 154 -14.85 -3.11 -5.79
C THR A 154 -14.82 -4.26 -4.80
N VAL A 155 -14.08 -4.10 -3.70
CA VAL A 155 -14.10 -5.00 -2.55
C VAL A 155 -14.61 -4.25 -1.32
N VAL A 156 -15.68 -4.74 -0.71
CA VAL A 156 -16.18 -4.26 0.58
C VAL A 156 -16.01 -5.40 1.59
N ASN A 157 -15.02 -5.28 2.46
CA ASN A 157 -14.67 -6.31 3.43
C ASN A 157 -14.99 -5.89 4.86
N HIS A 158 -15.90 -6.61 5.52
CA HIS A 158 -16.16 -6.57 6.96
C HIS A 158 -15.71 -7.86 7.67
N GLY A 159 -15.38 -8.91 6.91
CA GLY A 159 -15.00 -10.22 7.41
C GLY A 159 -13.49 -10.46 7.31
N THR A 160 -13.10 -11.66 6.89
CA THR A 160 -11.71 -12.07 6.73
C THR A 160 -11.41 -12.45 5.28
N LEU A 161 -10.38 -11.86 4.70
CA LEU A 161 -9.74 -12.27 3.46
C LEU A 161 -8.34 -12.77 3.80
N GLU A 162 -8.06 -14.05 3.58
CA GLU A 162 -6.80 -14.67 3.99
C GLU A 162 -6.13 -15.44 2.86
N ALA A 163 -4.84 -15.19 2.67
CA ALA A 163 -3.95 -15.96 1.80
C ALA A 163 -3.07 -16.90 2.63
N GLY A 164 -3.22 -18.21 2.42
CA GLY A 164 -2.66 -19.27 3.26
C GLY A 164 -1.16 -19.59 3.07
N GLY A 165 -0.55 -19.14 1.98
CA GLY A 165 0.88 -19.30 1.70
C GLY A 165 1.32 -20.61 1.07
N GLY A 166 0.50 -21.13 0.16
CA GLY A 166 0.83 -22.26 -0.69
C GLY A 166 1.98 -21.98 -1.66
N SER A 167 2.68 -23.04 -2.06
CA SER A 167 3.67 -22.96 -3.15
C SER A 167 2.96 -23.00 -4.50
N ASP A 168 3.06 -21.91 -5.25
CA ASP A 168 2.61 -21.74 -6.64
C ASP A 168 2.59 -23.04 -7.47
N ASP A 169 1.39 -23.50 -7.86
CA ASP A 169 1.16 -24.66 -8.74
C ASP A 169 1.53 -24.36 -10.21
N GLY A 170 2.06 -23.18 -10.53
CA GLY A 170 2.74 -22.91 -11.80
C GLY A 170 1.84 -22.64 -12.99
N VAL A 171 0.60 -22.16 -12.78
CA VAL A 171 -0.33 -21.82 -13.88
C VAL A 171 -0.52 -20.31 -14.08
N LEU A 172 -0.24 -19.46 -13.08
CA LEU A 172 -0.33 -18.00 -13.20
C LEU A 172 0.94 -17.38 -12.60
N GLY A 173 1.70 -16.64 -13.42
CA GLY A 173 3.12 -16.34 -13.23
C GLY A 173 3.56 -15.81 -11.85
N SER A 174 4.81 -16.11 -11.52
CA SER A 174 5.55 -15.80 -10.28
C SER A 174 5.23 -14.43 -9.65
N GLY A 175 4.52 -14.43 -8.51
CA GLY A 175 4.28 -13.22 -7.68
C GLY A 175 3.04 -13.24 -6.77
N GLN A 176 2.41 -14.40 -6.58
CA GLN A 176 0.93 -14.48 -6.48
C GLN A 176 0.34 -14.63 -5.06
N ASN A 177 1.14 -14.63 -3.98
CA ASN A 177 0.61 -14.99 -2.65
C ASN A 177 -0.12 -13.86 -1.91
N GLN A 178 -0.95 -13.08 -2.61
CA GLN A 178 -1.52 -11.84 -2.12
C GLN A 178 -2.94 -12.07 -1.62
N ALA A 179 -3.34 -11.42 -0.52
CA ALA A 179 -4.73 -11.59 -0.06
C ALA A 179 -5.72 -10.93 -1.05
N VAL A 180 -5.40 -9.76 -1.58
CA VAL A 180 -6.12 -9.15 -2.71
C VAL A 180 -5.13 -8.77 -3.81
N TYR A 181 -5.34 -9.32 -5.01
CA TYR A 181 -4.58 -9.00 -6.23
C TYR A 181 -5.48 -8.32 -7.26
N SER A 182 -5.06 -7.18 -7.79
CA SER A 182 -5.83 -6.48 -8.82
C SER A 182 -4.97 -6.04 -10.00
N GLN A 183 -5.44 -6.39 -11.19
CA GLN A 183 -4.89 -6.02 -12.49
C GLN A 183 -5.84 -5.13 -13.31
N VAL A 184 -6.92 -4.61 -12.70
CA VAL A 184 -7.94 -3.81 -13.40
C VAL A 184 -7.61 -2.31 -13.40
N GLU A 185 -8.20 -1.56 -14.35
CA GLU A 185 -7.94 -0.12 -14.49
C GLU A 185 -8.37 0.70 -13.27
N THR A 186 -9.44 0.30 -12.58
CA THR A 186 -9.91 0.99 -11.37
C THR A 186 -10.25 -0.01 -10.26
N THR A 187 -9.57 0.09 -9.12
CA THR A 187 -9.85 -0.76 -7.96
C THR A 187 -10.32 0.08 -6.77
N THR A 188 -11.44 -0.28 -6.15
CA THR A 188 -11.89 0.31 -4.88
C THR A 188 -11.89 -0.75 -3.79
N ILE A 189 -11.24 -0.48 -2.66
CA ILE A 189 -11.22 -1.38 -1.49
C ILE A 189 -11.70 -0.60 -0.28
N VAL A 190 -12.80 -1.05 0.31
CA VAL A 190 -13.29 -0.58 1.61
C VAL A 190 -13.13 -1.71 2.61
N ASN A 191 -12.16 -1.59 3.50
CA ASN A 191 -11.85 -2.62 4.49
C ASN A 191 -12.18 -2.14 5.91
N ALA A 192 -13.11 -2.83 6.56
CA ALA A 192 -13.39 -2.76 8.00
C ALA A 192 -13.09 -4.08 8.73
N GLY A 193 -12.73 -5.13 7.98
CA GLY A 193 -12.36 -6.44 8.51
C GLY A 193 -10.86 -6.67 8.46
N THR A 194 -10.47 -7.92 8.21
CA THR A 194 -9.08 -8.34 8.08
C THR A 194 -8.77 -8.75 6.64
N ILE A 195 -7.69 -8.22 6.09
CA ILE A 195 -7.03 -8.66 4.86
C ILE A 195 -5.62 -9.07 5.25
N HIS A 196 -5.29 -10.36 5.12
CA HIS A 196 -3.99 -10.85 5.58
C HIS A 196 -3.35 -11.85 4.63
N ALA A 197 -2.08 -11.61 4.32
CA ALA A 197 -1.22 -12.57 3.63
C ALA A 197 -0.22 -13.22 4.60
N ALA A 198 -0.35 -14.54 4.79
CA ALA A 198 0.47 -15.30 5.74
C ALA A 198 1.89 -15.62 5.21
N ASP A 199 2.14 -15.47 3.91
CA ASP A 199 3.30 -16.08 3.25
C ASP A 199 4.53 -15.19 3.03
N ARG A 200 5.64 -15.83 2.62
CA ARG A 200 7.00 -15.33 2.36
C ARG A 200 7.14 -14.22 1.32
N VAL A 201 6.21 -14.08 0.39
CA VAL A 201 6.34 -13.11 -0.72
C VAL A 201 5.02 -12.35 -1.00
N GLY A 202 3.99 -12.56 -0.18
CA GLY A 202 2.65 -12.04 -0.41
C GLY A 202 2.37 -10.71 0.27
N ALA A 203 1.83 -9.73 -0.47
CA ALA A 203 1.29 -8.51 0.14
C ALA A 203 -0.14 -8.73 0.67
N GLY A 204 -0.57 -7.93 1.64
CA GLY A 204 -1.99 -7.91 2.01
C GLY A 204 -2.85 -7.48 0.82
N VAL A 205 -2.49 -6.37 0.18
CA VAL A 205 -3.09 -5.89 -1.07
C VAL A 205 -1.98 -5.59 -2.08
N MET A 206 -2.17 -5.97 -3.33
CA MET A 206 -1.29 -5.55 -4.42
C MET A 206 -2.07 -5.18 -5.68
N ILE A 207 -1.75 -3.98 -6.17
CA ILE A 207 -2.32 -3.34 -7.35
C ILE A 207 -1.18 -3.23 -8.37
N VAL A 208 -1.35 -3.80 -9.56
CA VAL A 208 -0.29 -3.84 -10.57
C VAL A 208 -0.59 -3.09 -11.86
N ASP A 209 -1.82 -2.61 -12.02
CA ASP A 209 -2.23 -1.75 -13.12
C ASP A 209 -3.33 -0.79 -12.64
N GLY A 210 -3.61 0.23 -13.45
CA GLY A 210 -4.71 1.15 -13.18
C GLY A 210 -4.50 2.03 -11.97
N SER A 211 -5.59 2.54 -11.39
CA SER A 211 -5.57 3.31 -10.15
C SER A 211 -6.39 2.63 -9.07
N ALA A 212 -6.02 2.85 -7.80
CA ALA A 212 -6.75 2.29 -6.67
C ALA A 212 -7.13 3.33 -5.62
N SER A 213 -8.31 3.16 -5.02
CA SER A 213 -8.71 3.84 -3.80
C SER A 213 -8.89 2.80 -2.69
N ILE A 214 -8.22 3.00 -1.56
CA ILE A 214 -8.24 2.08 -0.41
C ILE A 214 -8.67 2.86 0.83
N GLN A 215 -9.77 2.47 1.44
CA GLN A 215 -10.26 3.01 2.71
C GLN A 215 -10.20 1.90 3.75
N ASN A 216 -9.27 2.02 4.70
CA ASN A 216 -9.03 1.00 5.71
C ASN A 216 -9.38 1.51 7.12
N THR A 217 -10.39 0.92 7.73
CA THR A 217 -10.73 1.04 9.16
C THR A 217 -10.42 -0.25 9.95
N GLY A 218 -10.11 -1.33 9.23
CA GLY A 218 -9.76 -2.63 9.79
C GLY A 218 -8.24 -2.89 9.79
N THR A 219 -7.85 -4.13 9.50
CA THR A 219 -6.44 -4.52 9.41
C THR A 219 -6.11 -5.00 8.01
N ILE A 220 -5.07 -4.42 7.39
CA ILE A 220 -4.43 -4.96 6.19
C ILE A 220 -3.00 -5.34 6.58
N GLY A 221 -2.56 -6.55 6.26
CA GLY A 221 -1.15 -6.80 6.45
C GLY A 221 -0.57 -8.06 5.85
N SER A 222 0.74 -8.17 5.98
CA SER A 222 1.53 -9.31 5.53
C SER A 222 2.49 -9.77 6.61
N SER A 223 2.58 -11.08 6.79
CA SER A 223 3.51 -11.69 7.74
C SER A 223 4.99 -11.56 7.33
N ARG A 224 5.32 -11.34 6.04
CA ARG A 224 6.72 -11.35 5.56
C ARG A 224 7.06 -10.34 4.46
N TYR A 225 6.08 -9.62 3.94
CA TYR A 225 6.26 -8.66 2.85
C TYR A 225 5.69 -7.29 3.22
N TRP A 226 5.10 -6.57 2.28
CA TRP A 226 4.45 -5.27 2.53
C TRP A 226 2.97 -5.44 2.85
N GLY A 227 2.39 -4.48 3.57
CA GLY A 227 0.94 -4.42 3.76
C GLY A 227 0.22 -4.16 2.45
N VAL A 228 0.58 -3.07 1.77
CA VAL A 228 0.04 -2.67 0.46
C VAL A 228 1.16 -2.41 -0.55
N ILE A 229 0.94 -2.83 -1.80
CA ILE A 229 1.85 -2.62 -2.92
C ILE A 229 1.12 -2.02 -4.12
N GLY A 230 1.75 -1.05 -4.77
CA GLY A 230 1.27 -0.39 -6.00
C GLY A 230 2.20 -0.60 -7.21
N GLU A 231 2.83 -1.76 -7.34
CA GLU A 231 3.86 -2.00 -8.38
C GLU A 231 3.25 -2.04 -9.79
N GLY A 232 3.24 -0.90 -10.48
CA GLY A 232 2.69 -0.76 -11.84
C GLY A 232 1.37 -0.01 -11.90
N ALA A 233 0.78 0.29 -10.75
CA ALA A 233 -0.33 1.24 -10.66
C ALA A 233 0.09 2.63 -11.16
N ALA A 234 -0.88 3.38 -11.66
CA ALA A 234 -0.77 4.77 -12.06
C ALA A 234 -0.96 5.74 -10.89
N SER A 235 -1.77 5.38 -9.90
CA SER A 235 -1.93 6.11 -8.64
C SER A 235 -2.67 5.29 -7.58
N LEU A 236 -2.38 5.53 -6.31
CA LEU A 236 -3.10 5.00 -5.16
C LEU A 236 -3.52 6.15 -4.24
N ASP A 237 -4.79 6.14 -3.86
CA ASP A 237 -5.35 7.01 -2.82
C ASP A 237 -5.74 6.15 -1.61
N ILE A 238 -5.00 6.28 -0.51
CA ILE A 238 -5.11 5.44 0.68
C ILE A 238 -5.54 6.29 1.87
N GLY A 239 -6.76 6.07 2.35
CA GLY A 239 -7.21 6.50 3.68
C GLY A 239 -7.05 5.36 4.69
N ASN A 240 -6.30 5.58 5.76
CA ASN A 240 -6.10 4.60 6.81
C ASN A 240 -6.48 5.14 8.19
N ASP A 241 -7.58 4.64 8.74
CA ASP A 241 -8.03 4.81 10.13
C ASP A 241 -7.74 3.55 10.98
N GLY A 242 -7.39 2.45 10.32
CA GLY A 242 -7.08 1.15 10.92
C GLY A 242 -5.59 0.88 11.03
N THR A 243 -5.19 -0.39 10.88
CA THR A 243 -3.78 -0.79 10.85
C THR A 243 -3.40 -1.31 9.47
N ILE A 244 -2.30 -0.81 8.92
CA ILE A 244 -1.60 -1.43 7.79
C ILE A 244 -0.20 -1.84 8.25
N SER A 245 0.14 -3.11 8.09
CA SER A 245 1.43 -3.64 8.56
C SER A 245 2.06 -4.62 7.59
N GLY A 246 3.39 -4.66 7.58
CA GLY A 246 4.14 -5.66 6.82
C GLY A 246 5.56 -5.79 7.34
N ALA A 247 6.13 -7.00 7.26
CA ALA A 247 7.50 -7.24 7.74
C ALA A 247 8.58 -6.46 6.97
N ARG A 248 8.33 -6.07 5.71
CA ARG A 248 9.21 -5.16 4.94
C ARG A 248 8.84 -3.69 5.11
N GLY A 249 7.58 -3.42 5.41
CA GLY A 249 7.02 -2.11 5.65
C GLY A 249 5.51 -2.12 5.44
N ALA A 250 4.87 -0.99 5.75
CA ALA A 250 3.43 -0.86 5.59
C ALA A 250 3.07 -0.69 4.11
N LEU A 251 3.74 0.22 3.41
CA LEU A 251 3.37 0.67 2.06
C LEU A 251 4.59 0.72 1.11
N SER A 252 4.44 0.16 -0.08
CA SER A 252 5.37 0.35 -1.21
C SER A 252 4.57 0.66 -2.47
N LEU A 253 4.42 1.95 -2.78
CA LEU A 253 3.44 2.43 -3.75
C LEU A 253 4.04 2.58 -5.16
N SER A 254 3.44 3.43 -5.97
CA SER A 254 3.50 3.36 -7.42
C SER A 254 4.60 4.24 -8.03
N ARG A 255 4.57 4.39 -9.36
CA ARG A 255 5.43 5.36 -10.07
C ARG A 255 4.69 6.64 -10.44
N GLY A 256 3.40 6.75 -10.11
CA GLY A 256 2.62 7.96 -10.31
C GLY A 256 2.18 8.57 -8.98
N ALA A 257 1.52 9.73 -9.08
CA ALA A 257 1.19 10.54 -7.91
C ALA A 257 0.24 9.81 -6.95
N ASP A 258 0.75 9.50 -5.76
CA ASP A 258 0.05 8.78 -4.71
C ASP A 258 -0.37 9.71 -3.56
N SER A 259 -1.47 9.35 -2.90
CA SER A 259 -2.04 10.09 -1.77
C SER A 259 -2.24 9.13 -0.61
N VAL A 260 -1.69 9.47 0.56
CA VAL A 260 -1.85 8.70 1.79
C VAL A 260 -2.28 9.63 2.91
N THR A 261 -3.48 9.39 3.44
CA THR A 261 -3.95 9.98 4.70
C THR A 261 -3.98 8.89 5.76
N ASN A 262 -3.21 9.08 6.83
CA ASN A 262 -3.08 8.13 7.92
C ASN A 262 -3.54 8.75 9.25
N ASP A 263 -4.73 8.33 9.69
CA ASP A 263 -5.30 8.63 11.01
C ASP A 263 -5.17 7.42 11.96
N GLY A 264 -4.78 6.25 11.43
CA GLY A 264 -4.55 5.00 12.15
C GLY A 264 -3.06 4.69 12.35
N LEU A 265 -2.69 3.41 12.23
CA LEU A 265 -1.33 2.89 12.40
C LEU A 265 -0.77 2.34 11.07
N LEU A 266 0.35 2.89 10.62
CA LEU A 266 1.25 2.27 9.64
C LEU A 266 2.43 1.63 10.38
N GLU A 267 2.39 0.31 10.53
CA GLU A 267 3.47 -0.44 11.18
C GLU A 267 4.50 -0.86 10.13
N GLY A 268 5.58 -0.08 10.04
CA GLY A 268 6.66 -0.25 9.09
C GLY A 268 6.94 1.01 8.28
N GLY A 269 7.86 0.91 7.32
CA GLY A 269 8.18 2.02 6.42
C GLY A 269 7.11 2.26 5.37
N VAL A 270 7.12 3.46 4.81
CA VAL A 270 6.30 3.92 3.69
C VAL A 270 7.22 4.38 2.58
N LEU A 271 7.04 3.81 1.38
CA LEU A 271 7.70 4.25 0.15
C LEU A 271 6.60 4.71 -0.80
N LEU A 272 6.55 6.01 -1.12
CA LEU A 272 5.55 6.58 -2.03
C LEU A 272 5.94 6.34 -3.50
N GLY A 273 7.21 6.57 -3.85
CA GLY A 273 7.80 5.99 -5.06
C GLY A 273 8.09 7.05 -6.12
N GLY A 274 7.33 7.08 -7.20
CA GLY A 274 7.51 8.13 -8.20
C GLY A 274 6.26 8.95 -8.35
N GLY A 275 6.38 10.22 -8.70
CA GLY A 275 5.22 11.09 -8.83
C GLY A 275 5.33 12.26 -7.85
N ASN A 276 4.32 13.12 -7.86
CA ASN A 276 4.26 14.18 -6.85
C ASN A 276 3.32 13.69 -5.77
N ASP A 277 3.88 13.16 -4.71
CA ASP A 277 3.13 12.39 -3.73
C ASP A 277 2.73 13.24 -2.54
N VAL A 278 1.69 12.80 -1.83
CA VAL A 278 1.19 13.44 -0.62
C VAL A 278 1.06 12.42 0.49
N TYR A 279 1.72 12.67 1.61
CA TYR A 279 1.57 11.93 2.85
C TYR A 279 1.11 12.86 3.98
N HIS A 280 -0.01 12.52 4.62
CA HIS A 280 -0.53 13.19 5.81
C HIS A 280 -0.62 12.18 6.96
N GLY A 281 0.23 12.34 7.97
CA GLY A 281 0.27 11.53 9.19
C GLY A 281 -0.24 12.24 10.45
N GLU A 282 -0.89 13.39 10.32
CA GLU A 282 -1.14 14.34 11.43
C GLU A 282 -1.90 13.73 12.62
N LEU A 283 -2.83 12.82 12.37
CA LEU A 283 -3.65 12.18 13.42
C LEU A 283 -3.23 10.74 13.75
N GLY A 284 -2.52 10.08 12.82
CA GLY A 284 -2.07 8.71 12.97
C GLY A 284 -0.65 8.57 13.49
N ARG A 285 -0.12 7.36 13.37
CA ARG A 285 1.28 7.05 13.67
C ARG A 285 1.88 6.17 12.59
N VAL A 286 3.11 6.47 12.18
CA VAL A 286 3.98 5.58 11.41
C VAL A 286 5.13 5.13 12.31
N THR A 287 5.54 3.86 12.20
CA THR A 287 6.63 3.34 13.04
C THR A 287 7.97 3.23 12.32
N GLY A 288 7.97 3.39 11.00
CA GLY A 288 9.15 3.39 10.15
C GLY A 288 9.32 4.72 9.40
N PRO A 289 10.31 4.80 8.51
CA PRO A 289 10.55 6.00 7.73
C PRO A 289 9.51 6.16 6.61
N VAL A 290 9.21 7.40 6.25
CA VAL A 290 8.39 7.79 5.10
C VAL A 290 9.30 8.40 4.04
N TRP A 291 9.35 7.80 2.86
CA TRP A 291 10.14 8.27 1.72
C TRP A 291 9.25 8.68 0.55
N GLY A 292 9.33 9.94 0.13
CA GLY A 292 8.71 10.44 -1.11
C GLY A 292 9.32 9.79 -2.35
N ASN A 293 10.66 9.69 -2.35
CA ASN A 293 11.52 9.16 -3.40
C ASN A 293 11.67 10.09 -4.60
N SER A 294 10.78 10.14 -5.59
CA SER A 294 11.04 10.96 -6.78
C SER A 294 9.85 11.78 -7.21
N GLY A 295 10.06 13.07 -7.39
CA GLY A 295 9.07 14.05 -7.78
C GLY A 295 9.00 15.16 -6.74
N ARG A 296 7.90 15.91 -6.72
CA ARG A 296 7.73 17.01 -5.76
C ARG A 296 6.73 16.56 -4.71
N ASP A 297 7.27 16.16 -3.57
CA ASP A 297 6.49 15.50 -2.54
C ASP A 297 6.12 16.45 -1.40
N LEU A 298 4.97 16.18 -0.79
CA LEU A 298 4.53 16.82 0.45
C LEU A 298 4.42 15.74 1.53
N LEU A 299 5.34 15.75 2.49
CA LEU A 299 5.39 14.80 3.59
C LEU A 299 5.10 15.52 4.90
N ALA A 300 3.93 15.27 5.48
CA ALA A 300 3.56 15.77 6.79
C ALA A 300 3.51 14.62 7.80
N GLY A 301 4.38 14.68 8.80
CA GLY A 301 4.37 13.81 9.97
C GLY A 301 3.20 14.13 10.91
N GLY A 302 3.31 13.65 12.14
CA GLY A 302 2.28 13.74 13.16
C GLY A 302 2.77 14.36 14.46
N ASN A 303 2.26 13.84 15.58
CA ASN A 303 2.71 14.21 16.93
C ASN A 303 3.75 13.24 17.50
N SER A 304 4.22 12.30 16.67
CA SER A 304 5.21 11.28 17.03
C SER A 304 6.58 11.67 16.48
N ALA A 305 7.65 11.10 17.03
CA ALA A 305 8.97 11.21 16.41
C ALA A 305 8.97 10.49 15.06
N ASP A 306 9.06 11.24 13.97
CA ASP A 306 8.96 10.77 12.61
C ASP A 306 10.31 10.82 11.87
N VAL A 307 10.47 9.96 10.87
CA VAL A 307 11.63 9.97 9.96
C VAL A 307 11.11 10.20 8.55
N LEU A 308 11.34 11.41 8.04
CA LEU A 308 10.81 11.86 6.75
C LEU A 308 11.96 12.10 5.78
N GLY A 309 11.81 11.60 4.55
CA GLY A 309 12.76 11.83 3.49
C GLY A 309 12.10 12.19 2.17
N GLY A 310 12.45 13.35 1.61
CA GLY A 310 11.90 13.85 0.35
C GLY A 310 12.34 12.98 -0.81
N GLY A 311 13.65 12.88 -1.00
CA GLY A 311 14.24 12.08 -2.08
C GLY A 311 14.78 13.00 -3.17
N SER A 312 14.28 12.88 -4.39
CA SER A 312 14.70 13.70 -5.52
C SER A 312 13.56 14.59 -5.96
N GLY A 313 13.84 15.88 -6.14
CA GLY A 313 12.86 16.89 -6.52
C GLY A 313 12.81 18.01 -5.49
N ASN A 314 11.74 18.81 -5.50
CA ASN A 314 11.68 19.99 -4.61
C ASN A 314 10.60 19.75 -3.58
N ASP A 315 10.98 19.13 -2.48
CA ASP A 315 10.06 18.52 -1.53
C ASP A 315 9.68 19.49 -0.41
N THR A 316 8.58 19.19 0.26
CA THR A 316 8.15 19.89 1.47
C THR A 316 7.95 18.88 2.58
N LEU A 317 8.80 18.96 3.61
CA LEU A 317 8.82 18.06 4.75
C LEU A 317 8.39 18.83 5.99
N LEU A 318 7.34 18.35 6.66
CA LEU A 318 6.78 18.93 7.88
C LEU A 318 6.85 17.84 8.97
N GLY A 319 7.75 17.95 9.94
CA GLY A 319 7.91 16.98 11.03
C GLY A 319 6.68 16.94 11.94
N GLY A 320 6.23 18.11 12.38
CA GLY A 320 5.02 18.25 13.17
C GLY A 320 5.37 18.44 14.64
N GLY A 321 4.98 17.52 15.49
CA GLY A 321 5.44 17.47 16.87
C GLY A 321 6.15 16.15 17.14
N GLY A 322 7.19 16.14 17.95
CA GLY A 322 8.03 14.96 18.08
C GLY A 322 9.50 15.36 18.07
N ALA A 323 10.39 14.38 18.06
CA ALA A 323 11.80 14.64 17.79
C ALA A 323 12.08 14.02 16.43
N ASP A 324 11.93 14.83 15.39
CA ASP A 324 11.83 14.35 14.02
C ASP A 324 13.20 14.31 13.34
N THR A 325 13.34 13.45 12.34
CA THR A 325 14.51 13.44 11.45
C THR A 325 14.06 13.69 10.02
N LEU A 326 14.51 14.81 9.45
CA LEU A 326 14.13 15.27 8.11
C LEU A 326 15.34 15.21 7.18
N THR A 327 15.18 14.61 6.00
CA THR A 327 16.20 14.56 4.95
C THR A 327 15.59 15.00 3.62
N GLY A 328 15.91 16.21 3.14
CA GLY A 328 15.46 16.67 1.81
C GLY A 328 16.04 15.81 0.69
N ALA A 329 17.37 15.64 0.74
CA ALA A 329 18.21 14.97 -0.26
C ALA A 329 18.40 15.80 -1.54
N GLY A 330 17.96 15.33 -2.69
CA GLY A 330 18.32 15.92 -3.97
C GLY A 330 17.31 16.95 -4.46
N GLY A 331 17.59 18.23 -4.33
CA GLY A 331 16.84 19.30 -4.98
C GLY A 331 16.81 20.54 -4.12
N ALA A 332 15.74 21.34 -4.22
CA ALA A 332 15.58 22.54 -3.39
C ALA A 332 14.38 22.37 -2.47
N ASP A 333 14.66 21.86 -1.27
CA ASP A 333 13.66 21.38 -0.34
C ASP A 333 13.25 22.44 0.70
N ARG A 334 12.08 22.23 1.28
CA ARG A 334 11.55 23.04 2.38
C ARG A 334 11.30 22.13 3.56
N MET A 335 12.05 22.33 4.63
CA MET A 335 11.95 21.51 5.84
C MET A 335 11.48 22.36 7.01
N VAL A 336 10.50 21.85 7.75
CA VAL A 336 9.98 22.41 8.99
C VAL A 336 9.99 21.30 10.01
N GLY A 337 10.85 21.38 11.03
CA GLY A 337 10.90 20.38 12.11
C GLY A 337 9.61 20.44 12.92
N GLY A 338 9.37 21.58 13.55
CA GLY A 338 8.13 21.85 14.26
C GLY A 338 8.37 21.90 15.76
N ALA A 339 7.61 21.14 16.53
CA ALA A 339 7.70 21.13 17.98
C ALA A 339 8.53 19.94 18.48
N GLY A 340 9.71 20.23 19.03
CA GLY A 340 10.54 19.27 19.74
C GLY A 340 12.01 19.54 19.46
N ALA A 341 12.81 18.49 19.40
CA ALA A 341 14.24 18.60 19.13
C ALA A 341 14.54 17.81 17.86
N ASP A 342 14.55 18.50 16.74
CA ASP A 342 14.54 17.90 15.41
C ASP A 342 15.95 17.82 14.81
N VAL A 343 16.12 16.92 13.85
CA VAL A 343 17.39 16.70 13.15
C VAL A 343 17.19 16.87 11.65
N PHE A 344 17.88 17.84 11.07
CA PHE A 344 17.93 18.06 9.62
C PHE A 344 19.22 17.46 9.07
N ARG A 345 19.10 16.38 8.30
CA ARG A 345 20.24 15.56 7.90
C ARG A 345 20.61 15.73 6.43
N PHE A 346 21.92 15.83 6.20
CA PHE A 346 22.52 15.94 4.87
C PHE A 346 23.58 14.85 4.69
N ALA A 347 23.48 14.07 3.61
CA ALA A 347 24.38 12.94 3.37
C ALA A 347 25.60 13.36 2.54
N VAL A 348 25.43 14.31 1.63
CA VAL A 348 26.49 14.94 0.84
C VAL A 348 26.31 16.46 0.83
N ALA A 349 27.40 17.20 0.58
CA ALA A 349 27.36 18.66 0.59
C ALA A 349 26.35 19.27 -0.39
N SER A 350 26.16 18.61 -1.54
CA SER A 350 25.20 19.02 -2.56
C SER A 350 23.74 18.86 -2.16
N ASP A 351 23.42 18.09 -1.11
CA ASP A 351 22.05 17.92 -0.65
C ASP A 351 21.47 19.25 -0.13
N ALA A 352 22.31 20.14 0.42
CA ALA A 352 21.85 21.43 0.93
C ALA A 352 21.59 22.47 -0.18
N ALA A 353 21.82 22.14 -1.46
CA ALA A 353 21.85 23.11 -2.54
C ALA A 353 20.47 23.70 -2.88
N GLY A 354 20.10 24.79 -2.22
CA GLY A 354 18.80 25.46 -2.41
C GLY A 354 17.76 25.13 -1.35
N ASP A 355 18.14 24.25 -0.41
CA ASP A 355 17.36 23.84 0.73
C ASP A 355 17.14 24.98 1.72
N ARG A 356 15.98 24.92 2.35
CA ARG A 356 15.55 25.88 3.37
C ARG A 356 14.96 25.17 4.56
N ILE A 357 15.51 25.43 5.73
CA ILE A 357 14.83 25.20 7.00
C ILE A 357 13.98 26.43 7.32
N ILE A 358 12.69 26.23 7.55
CA ILE A 358 11.71 27.31 7.69
C ILE A 358 10.86 27.08 8.93
N GLY A 359 10.51 28.16 9.63
CA GLY A 359 9.60 28.12 10.77
C GLY A 359 8.16 28.24 10.33
N ALA A 360 7.25 27.64 11.09
CA ALA A 360 5.84 27.98 11.00
C ALA A 360 5.65 29.48 11.34
N ALA A 361 4.57 30.10 10.86
CA ALA A 361 4.37 31.54 11.05
C ALA A 361 4.42 31.94 12.54
N GLY A 362 5.43 32.74 12.92
CA GLY A 362 5.66 33.17 14.31
C GLY A 362 6.42 32.17 15.18
N VAL A 363 6.94 31.09 14.59
CA VAL A 363 7.83 30.10 15.21
C VAL A 363 9.22 30.25 14.58
N VAL A 364 10.25 30.06 15.40
CA VAL A 364 11.65 29.92 14.95
C VAL A 364 11.76 28.73 13.99
N ALA A 365 12.59 28.85 12.95
CA ALA A 365 12.74 27.78 11.95
C ALA A 365 13.60 26.64 12.45
N PHE A 366 14.58 26.99 13.29
CA PHE A 366 15.51 26.09 13.92
C PHE A 366 15.34 26.27 15.43
N ALA A 367 14.46 25.46 16.00
CA ALA A 367 14.01 25.60 17.37
C ALA A 367 15.18 25.42 18.34
N GLY A 368 15.62 26.51 18.96
CA GLY A 368 16.67 26.47 19.97
C GLY A 368 18.09 26.54 19.42
N ALA A 369 18.33 27.35 18.38
CA ALA A 369 19.69 27.76 18.00
C ALA A 369 20.52 28.18 19.25
N GLY A 370 21.66 27.54 19.46
CA GLY A 370 22.56 27.77 20.59
C GLY A 370 22.12 27.14 21.91
N VAL A 371 21.00 26.40 21.92
CA VAL A 371 20.40 25.80 23.12
C VAL A 371 20.68 24.30 23.14
N ALA A 372 21.19 23.82 24.28
CA ALA A 372 21.39 22.40 24.49
C ALA A 372 20.05 21.65 24.41
N GLY A 373 19.92 20.77 23.40
CA GLY A 373 18.71 19.98 23.17
C GLY A 373 17.64 20.69 22.33
N GLY A 374 17.99 21.78 21.65
CA GLY A 374 17.22 22.26 20.49
C GLY A 374 17.52 21.44 19.23
N ASP A 375 17.03 21.94 18.11
CA ASP A 375 17.21 21.38 16.77
C ASP A 375 18.69 21.27 16.40
N ARG A 376 18.98 20.34 15.49
CA ARG A 376 20.34 20.08 15.02
C ARG A 376 20.41 19.90 13.51
N VAL A 377 21.49 20.39 12.92
CA VAL A 377 21.87 20.05 11.55
C VAL A 377 22.91 18.92 11.59
N ASP A 378 22.57 17.78 11.00
CA ASP A 378 23.47 16.63 10.88
C ASP A 378 24.21 16.67 9.55
N VAL A 379 25.51 16.95 9.64
CA VAL A 379 26.46 16.96 8.52
C VAL A 379 27.53 15.89 8.70
N SER A 380 27.39 14.97 9.66
CA SER A 380 28.44 14.02 10.02
C SER A 380 28.69 12.98 8.93
N ALA A 381 27.80 12.88 7.94
CA ALA A 381 27.96 12.02 6.78
C ALA A 381 28.77 12.68 5.65
N ILE A 382 28.94 14.00 5.68
CA ILE A 382 29.68 14.75 4.68
C ILE A 382 31.17 14.64 4.99
N ASP A 383 31.96 14.24 3.99
CA ASP A 383 33.41 14.27 4.09
C ASP A 383 33.93 15.71 4.00
N ALA A 384 34.41 16.24 5.12
CA ALA A 384 34.81 17.63 5.27
C ALA A 384 36.13 17.99 4.55
N ASP A 385 36.94 17.01 4.12
CA ASP A 385 38.14 17.24 3.30
C ASP A 385 38.30 16.13 2.27
N THR A 386 37.65 16.29 1.12
CA THR A 386 37.67 15.30 0.03
C THR A 386 39.06 15.00 -0.56
N ALA A 387 40.10 15.77 -0.20
CA ALA A 387 41.48 15.51 -0.61
C ALA A 387 42.25 14.62 0.39
N ALA A 388 41.77 14.51 1.63
CA ALA A 388 42.36 13.64 2.64
C ALA A 388 41.75 12.23 2.60
N ALA A 389 42.46 11.26 3.19
CA ALA A 389 42.03 9.87 3.17
C ALA A 389 41.11 9.54 4.35
N GLY A 390 39.95 8.94 4.07
CA GLY A 390 38.91 8.64 5.07
C GLY A 390 37.84 9.73 5.08
N GLN A 391 36.84 9.61 5.97
CA GLN A 391 35.82 10.67 6.15
C GLN A 391 36.30 11.63 7.25
N GLN A 392 36.42 12.91 6.92
CA GLN A 392 36.74 13.97 7.87
C GLN A 392 35.47 14.63 8.38
N HIS A 393 35.53 15.10 9.63
CA HIS A 393 34.44 15.79 10.29
C HIS A 393 34.62 17.30 10.13
N PHE A 394 33.51 18.03 10.06
CA PHE A 394 33.56 19.48 10.06
C PHE A 394 33.99 20.04 11.42
N SER A 395 34.69 21.18 11.40
CA SER A 395 34.98 21.98 12.59
C SER A 395 34.14 23.25 12.54
N PHE A 396 33.17 23.39 13.47
CA PHE A 396 32.37 24.61 13.54
C PHE A 396 33.16 25.76 14.17
N GLY A 397 33.19 26.92 13.51
CA GLY A 397 33.90 28.09 14.01
C GLY A 397 33.85 29.30 13.09
N THR A 398 34.85 30.17 13.21
CA THR A 398 34.97 31.40 12.40
C THR A 398 35.94 31.27 11.23
N THR A 399 36.65 30.15 11.14
CA THR A 399 37.56 29.83 10.04
C THR A 399 36.77 29.40 8.80
N ARG A 400 37.39 29.50 7.62
CA ARG A 400 36.75 29.27 6.31
C ARG A 400 37.67 28.55 5.33
N GLY A 401 38.53 27.68 5.85
CA GLY A 401 39.34 26.74 5.10
C GLY A 401 38.60 25.43 4.83
N VAL A 402 39.30 24.47 4.24
CA VAL A 402 38.80 23.10 4.06
C VAL A 402 38.56 22.48 5.42
N GLY A 403 37.42 21.80 5.60
CA GLY A 403 37.02 21.17 6.85
C GLY A 403 36.30 22.10 7.83
N ASP A 404 36.12 23.38 7.50
CA ASP A 404 35.42 24.33 8.35
C ASP A 404 33.92 24.42 8.03
N LEU A 405 33.12 24.60 9.08
CA LEU A 405 31.69 24.91 9.04
C LEU A 405 31.46 26.23 9.80
N TRP A 406 30.64 27.13 9.28
CA TRP A 406 30.36 28.41 9.93
C TRP A 406 28.94 28.91 9.64
N ALA A 407 28.41 29.72 10.56
CA ALA A 407 27.18 30.47 10.35
C ALA A 407 27.49 31.89 9.85
N MET A 408 26.66 32.44 8.98
CA MET A 408 26.71 33.84 8.56
C MET A 408 25.36 34.36 8.12
N ASP A 409 25.08 35.64 8.39
CA ASP A 409 23.82 36.27 7.98
C ASP A 409 23.91 36.85 6.56
N VAL A 410 22.88 36.57 5.75
CA VAL A 410 22.68 37.15 4.42
C VAL A 410 21.29 37.80 4.39
N GLY A 411 21.23 39.09 4.71
CA GLY A 411 19.96 39.77 4.95
C GLY A 411 19.31 39.26 6.23
N ASP A 412 18.06 38.81 6.15
CA ASP A 412 17.29 38.28 7.29
C ASP A 412 17.34 36.73 7.37
N VAL A 413 18.29 36.11 6.67
CA VAL A 413 18.45 34.64 6.61
C VAL A 413 19.83 34.27 7.13
N THR A 414 19.88 33.31 8.05
CA THR A 414 21.16 32.74 8.49
C THR A 414 21.53 31.58 7.56
N HIS A 415 22.76 31.61 7.05
CA HIS A 415 23.32 30.56 6.22
C HIS A 415 24.33 29.75 7.03
N ILE A 416 24.17 28.42 7.01
CA ILE A 416 25.18 27.48 7.49
C ILE A 416 25.99 27.01 6.29
N ARG A 417 27.29 27.27 6.33
CA ARG A 417 28.18 27.03 5.20
C ARG A 417 29.36 26.17 5.58
N GLY A 418 29.76 25.29 4.66
CA GLY A 418 30.90 24.41 4.84
C GLY A 418 31.75 24.31 3.57
N ASN A 419 33.06 24.16 3.75
CA ASN A 419 33.98 23.90 2.66
C ASN A 419 34.51 22.46 2.75
N THR A 420 34.30 21.69 1.70
CA THR A 420 34.87 20.35 1.54
C THR A 420 36.05 20.33 0.56
N THR A 421 36.25 21.43 -0.18
CA THR A 421 37.35 21.60 -1.12
C THR A 421 38.01 22.97 -0.98
N GLY A 422 39.22 23.14 -1.53
CA GLY A 422 39.91 24.44 -1.58
C GLY A 422 39.32 25.43 -2.61
N GLY A 423 38.12 25.17 -3.12
CA GLY A 423 37.53 25.73 -4.33
C GLY A 423 36.85 27.10 -4.19
N GLY A 424 37.45 28.08 -3.50
CA GLY A 424 37.05 29.50 -3.60
C GLY A 424 35.63 29.90 -3.15
N GLY A 425 34.77 28.96 -2.72
CA GLY A 425 33.43 29.20 -2.20
C GLY A 425 32.90 27.97 -1.44
N PRO A 426 31.80 28.12 -0.67
CA PRO A 426 31.22 27.02 0.11
C PRO A 426 30.61 25.94 -0.78
N GLU A 427 30.92 24.67 -0.48
CA GLU A 427 30.31 23.51 -1.13
C GLU A 427 29.03 23.04 -0.43
N PHE A 428 28.87 23.38 0.85
CA PHE A 428 27.63 23.24 1.61
C PHE A 428 27.09 24.63 1.91
N ASP A 429 25.83 24.92 1.57
CA ASP A 429 25.18 26.21 1.86
C ASP A 429 23.68 26.00 2.15
N LEU A 430 23.35 25.91 3.44
CA LEU A 430 21.99 25.71 3.92
C LEU A 430 21.40 27.03 4.41
N ALA A 431 20.21 27.39 3.91
CA ALA A 431 19.48 28.57 4.38
C ALA A 431 18.54 28.22 5.54
N ILE A 432 18.61 28.99 6.63
CA ILE A 432 17.72 28.86 7.78
C ILE A 432 16.96 30.18 7.99
N HIS A 433 15.64 30.10 7.88
CA HIS A 433 14.72 31.24 7.97
C HIS A 433 14.17 31.43 9.39
N ASP A 434 15.05 31.71 10.34
CA ASP A 434 14.84 31.50 11.78
C ASP A 434 13.96 32.53 12.53
N GLY A 435 13.19 33.33 11.78
CA GLY A 435 12.37 34.39 12.34
C GLY A 435 13.17 35.61 12.80
N ALA A 436 12.47 36.64 13.27
CA ALA A 436 13.09 37.92 13.61
C ALA A 436 13.93 37.82 14.90
N GLY A 437 15.21 38.21 14.81
CA GLY A 437 16.09 38.37 15.97
C GLY A 437 17.05 37.22 16.24
N VAL A 438 16.94 36.11 15.49
CA VAL A 438 17.96 35.07 15.46
C VAL A 438 18.96 35.38 14.36
N THR A 439 20.24 35.18 14.67
CA THR A 439 21.39 35.56 13.85
C THR A 439 22.46 34.48 13.87
N ALA A 440 23.46 34.58 13.00
CA ALA A 440 24.59 33.66 12.95
C ALA A 440 25.35 33.54 14.29
N SER A 441 25.32 34.55 15.15
CA SER A 441 25.98 34.47 16.47
C SER A 441 25.25 33.61 17.50
N ASP A 442 23.99 33.27 17.24
CA ASP A 442 23.21 32.40 18.12
C ASP A 442 23.57 30.92 17.91
N TYR A 443 24.18 30.56 16.77
CA TYR A 443 24.60 29.21 16.46
C TYR A 443 25.92 28.83 17.14
N ALA A 444 25.98 27.62 17.69
CA ALA A 444 27.12 27.03 18.35
C ALA A 444 27.36 25.58 17.88
N ALA A 445 28.53 25.01 18.20
CA ALA A 445 28.87 23.64 17.81
C ALA A 445 27.86 22.56 18.31
N ILE A 446 27.03 22.88 19.31
CA ILE A 446 25.99 21.97 19.84
C ILE A 446 24.79 21.82 18.90
N ASP A 447 24.59 22.77 17.99
CA ASP A 447 23.52 22.78 16.98
C ASP A 447 23.87 21.89 15.78
N PHE A 448 25.05 21.27 15.79
CA PHE A 448 25.56 20.47 14.69
C PHE A 448 25.95 19.08 15.18
N ILE A 449 25.64 18.07 14.37
CA ILE A 449 26.23 16.75 14.47
C ILE A 449 27.34 16.70 13.41
N LEU A 450 28.59 16.75 13.88
CA LEU A 450 29.80 17.01 13.07
C LEU A 450 30.59 15.74 12.76
#